data_AF-A0A317ZK17-F1
#
_entry.id   AF-A0A317ZK17-F1
#
_cell.length_a   1.000
_cell.length_b   1.000
_cell.length_c   1.000
_cell.angle_alpha   90.00
_cell.angle_beta   90.00
_cell.angle_gamma   90.00
#
_symmetry.space_group_name_H-M   'P 1'
#
loop_
_entity.id
_entity.type
_entity.pdbx_description
1 polymer ?
#
loop_
_entity_poly.entity_id
_entity_poly.type
_entity_poly.pdbx_seq_one_letter_code
_entity_poly.pdbx_strand_id
1 'polypeptide(L)'
;MSLVLLAMELLNPAFVILIIKITICVFPGVVGIILLSMPEEKKRSFRNSLCNRLFGVSNAIPFPNFERALLIIGILGLLISGAATWFLLIAGMLE
;
A
#
# COMPACT_ATOMS: atom_id res chain seq x y z
N MET A 1 16.73 28.27 -17.79
CA MET A 1 17.92 27.62 -17.21
C MET A 1 17.59 26.91 -15.90
N SER A 2 16.90 27.55 -14.95
CA SER A 2 16.52 26.96 -13.65
C SER A 2 15.58 25.74 -13.74
N LEU A 3 14.70 25.68 -14.74
CA LEU A 3 13.73 24.58 -14.92
C LEU A 3 14.37 23.30 -15.49
N VAL A 4 15.46 23.43 -16.25
CA VAL A 4 16.22 22.30 -16.84
C VAL A 4 17.17 21.69 -15.81
N LEU A 5 17.75 22.51 -14.93
CA LEU A 5 18.55 22.05 -13.79
C LEU A 5 17.69 21.25 -12.80
N LEU A 6 16.47 21.72 -12.49
CA LEU A 6 15.48 20.98 -11.70
C LEU A 6 15.12 19.63 -12.35
N ALA A 7 14.93 19.61 -13.68
CA ALA A 7 14.67 18.36 -14.39
C ALA A 7 15.85 17.38 -14.33
N MET A 8 17.10 17.86 -14.41
CA MET A 8 18.30 17.02 -14.27
C MET A 8 18.52 16.52 -12.84
N GLU A 9 18.18 17.30 -11.81
CA GLU A 9 18.20 16.83 -10.42
C GLU A 9 17.11 15.80 -10.14
N LEU A 10 15.89 15.97 -10.67
CA LEU A 10 14.82 14.97 -10.54
C LEU A 10 15.14 13.68 -11.34
N LEU A 11 15.87 13.79 -12.44
CA LEU A 11 16.36 12.65 -13.23
C LEU A 11 17.72 12.12 -12.71
N ASN A 12 18.15 12.56 -11.54
CA ASN A 12 19.30 11.96 -10.88
C ASN A 12 18.90 10.55 -10.40
N PRO A 13 19.63 9.48 -10.77
CA PRO A 13 19.33 8.12 -10.34
C PRO A 13 19.23 7.98 -8.82
N ALA A 14 20.01 8.75 -8.04
CA ALA A 14 19.93 8.74 -6.58
C ALA A 14 18.58 9.26 -6.06
N PHE A 15 18.02 10.30 -6.69
CA PHE A 15 16.72 10.86 -6.33
C PHE A 15 15.58 9.90 -6.69
N VAL A 16 15.65 9.26 -7.86
CA VAL A 16 14.67 8.25 -8.29
C VAL A 16 14.64 7.06 -7.32
N ILE A 17 15.82 6.57 -6.90
CA ILE A 17 15.93 5.48 -5.91
C ILE A 17 15.29 5.89 -4.58
N LEU A 18 15.47 7.14 -4.15
CA LEU A 18 14.87 7.66 -2.92
C LEU A 18 13.32 7.69 -3.00
N ILE A 19 12.75 8.12 -4.12
CA ILE A 19 11.29 8.08 -4.34
C ILE A 19 10.76 6.65 -4.30
N ILE A 20 11.46 5.70 -4.93
CA ILE A 20 11.05 4.29 -4.93
C ILE A 20 11.07 3.73 -3.50
N LYS A 21 12.13 4.01 -2.73
CA LYS A 21 12.23 3.61 -1.32
C LYS A 21 11.08 4.16 -0.49
N ILE A 22 10.79 5.46 -0.59
CA ILE A 22 9.66 6.09 0.14
C ILE A 22 8.34 5.45 -0.27
N THR A 23 8.15 5.20 -1.56
CA THR A 23 6.92 4.57 -2.08
C THR A 23 6.73 3.17 -1.50
N ILE A 24 7.77 2.33 -1.50
CA ILE A 24 7.73 0.98 -0.91
C ILE A 24 7.47 1.03 0.60
N CYS A 25 7.96 2.06 1.29
CA CYS A 25 7.73 2.22 2.73
C CYS A 25 6.30 2.67 3.04
N VAL A 26 5.77 3.66 2.30
CA VAL A 26 4.51 4.32 2.64
C VAL A 26 3.29 3.62 2.03
N PHE A 27 3.39 3.16 0.78
CA PHE A 27 2.26 2.58 0.04
C PHE A 27 1.59 1.40 0.75
N PRO A 28 2.30 0.34 1.20
CA PRO A 28 1.66 -0.77 1.89
C PRO A 28 1.02 -0.35 3.22
N GLY A 29 1.58 0.66 3.90
CA GLY A 29 1.02 1.21 5.13
C GLY A 29 -0.30 1.93 4.88
N VAL A 30 -0.34 2.81 3.87
CA VAL A 30 -1.57 3.52 3.46
C VAL A 30 -2.65 2.55 3.03
N VAL A 31 -2.30 1.55 2.21
CA VAL A 31 -3.24 0.49 1.81
C VAL A 31 -3.76 -0.26 3.04
N GLY A 32 -2.88 -0.61 3.97
CA GLY A 32 -3.27 -1.29 5.21
C GLY A 32 -4.26 -0.49 6.05
N ILE A 33 -4.00 0.81 6.25
CA ILE A 33 -4.89 1.72 6.99
C ILE A 33 -6.25 1.82 6.30
N ILE A 34 -6.29 1.98 4.97
CA ILE A 34 -7.55 2.08 4.22
C ILE A 34 -8.37 0.80 4.41
N LEU A 35 -7.75 -0.39 4.32
CA LEU A 35 -8.47 -1.65 4.47
C LEU A 35 -9.01 -1.85 5.88
N LEU A 36 -8.26 -1.43 6.91
CA LEU A 36 -8.69 -1.52 8.32
C LEU A 36 -9.78 -0.51 8.67
N SER A 37 -9.65 0.74 8.22
CA SER A 37 -10.56 1.84 8.52
C SER A 37 -11.82 1.88 7.62
N MET A 38 -11.88 1.05 6.58
CA MET A 38 -13.02 1.03 5.67
C MET A 38 -14.33 0.67 6.42
N PRO A 39 -15.41 1.47 6.25
CA PRO A 39 -16.69 1.18 6.88
C PRO A 39 -17.29 -0.11 6.32
N GLU A 40 -18.11 -0.80 7.13
CA GLU A 40 -18.69 -2.10 6.78
C GLU A 40 -19.45 -2.07 5.44
N GLU A 41 -20.22 -1.02 5.16
CA GLU A 41 -20.95 -0.87 3.90
C GLU A 41 -20.01 -0.89 2.68
N LYS A 42 -18.88 -0.18 2.78
CA LYS A 42 -17.88 -0.18 1.71
C LYS A 42 -17.15 -1.51 1.61
N LYS A 43 -16.87 -2.19 2.74
CA LYS A 43 -16.32 -3.56 2.72
C LYS A 43 -17.25 -4.53 2.01
N ARG A 44 -18.57 -4.44 2.23
CA ARG A 44 -19.59 -5.26 1.54
C ARG A 44 -19.63 -4.96 0.05
N SER A 45 -19.66 -3.69 -0.34
CA SER A 45 -19.64 -3.27 -1.75
C SER A 45 -18.36 -3.71 -2.46
N PHE A 46 -17.20 -3.54 -1.81
CA PHE A 46 -15.91 -3.97 -2.33
C PHE A 46 -15.86 -5.49 -2.52
N ARG A 47 -16.32 -6.27 -1.54
CA ARG A 47 -16.46 -7.72 -1.65
C ARG A 47 -17.32 -8.12 -2.84
N ASN A 48 -18.49 -7.50 -2.99
CA ASN A 48 -19.42 -7.85 -4.07
C ASN A 48 -18.81 -7.55 -5.44
N SER A 49 -18.14 -6.40 -5.59
CA SER A 49 -17.42 -6.04 -6.82
C SER A 49 -16.29 -7.02 -7.12
N LEU A 50 -15.52 -7.40 -6.11
CA LEU A 50 -14.40 -8.32 -6.23
C LEU A 50 -14.88 -9.74 -6.57
N CYS A 51 -15.92 -10.22 -5.91
CA CYS A 51 -16.51 -11.53 -6.22
C CYS A 51 -17.17 -11.55 -7.60
N ASN A 52 -17.83 -10.47 -8.01
CA ASN A 52 -18.41 -10.38 -9.35
C ASN A 52 -17.33 -10.39 -10.44
N ARG A 53 -16.21 -9.68 -10.24
CA ARG A 53 -15.10 -9.67 -11.20
C ARG A 53 -14.33 -10.99 -11.28
N LEU A 54 -14.15 -11.67 -10.13
CA LEU A 54 -13.34 -12.89 -10.07
C LEU A 54 -14.14 -14.18 -10.29
N PHE A 55 -15.39 -14.22 -9.85
CA PHE A 55 -16.22 -15.43 -9.84
C PHE A 55 -17.52 -15.28 -10.63
N GLY A 56 -17.82 -14.10 -11.20
CA GLY A 56 -19.09 -13.82 -11.91
C GLY A 56 -20.32 -13.83 -11.00
N VAL A 57 -20.14 -13.92 -9.68
CA VAL A 57 -21.22 -13.97 -8.69
C VAL A 57 -20.90 -13.08 -7.50
N SER A 58 -21.89 -12.33 -7.01
CA SER A 58 -21.68 -11.32 -5.97
C SER A 58 -21.51 -11.88 -4.55
N ASN A 59 -21.77 -13.16 -4.31
CA ASN A 59 -21.78 -13.77 -2.98
C ASN A 59 -20.95 -15.06 -2.89
N ALA A 60 -19.84 -15.15 -3.63
CA ALA A 60 -18.93 -16.32 -3.56
C ALA A 60 -18.28 -16.47 -2.18
N ILE A 61 -17.96 -15.35 -1.50
CA ILE A 61 -17.19 -15.35 -0.26
C ILE A 61 -18.08 -14.86 0.91
N PRO A 62 -18.19 -15.63 2.02
CA PRO A 62 -18.86 -15.17 3.23
C PRO A 62 -18.23 -13.89 3.76
N PHE A 63 -19.06 -12.90 4.12
CA PHE A 63 -18.61 -11.62 4.67
C PHE A 63 -17.64 -11.74 5.87
N PRO A 64 -17.86 -12.60 6.88
CA PRO A 64 -16.94 -12.70 8.01
C PRO A 64 -15.55 -13.23 7.63
N ASN A 65 -15.46 -14.09 6.61
CA ASN A 65 -14.17 -14.58 6.11
C ASN A 65 -13.44 -13.49 5.34
N PHE A 66 -14.17 -12.70 4.55
CA PHE A 66 -13.63 -11.57 3.82
C PHE A 66 -13.10 -10.48 4.77
N GLU A 67 -13.83 -10.18 5.84
CA GLU A 67 -13.41 -9.21 6.84
C GLU A 67 -12.13 -9.63 7.57
N ARG A 68 -12.04 -10.91 7.98
CA ARG A 68 -10.80 -11.46 8.56
C ARG A 68 -9.62 -11.36 7.59
N ALA A 69 -9.84 -11.66 6.32
CA ALA A 69 -8.81 -11.53 5.30
C ALA A 69 -8.35 -10.07 5.14
N LEU A 70 -9.27 -9.11 5.07
CA LEU A 70 -8.95 -7.68 5.03
C LEU A 70 -8.15 -7.23 6.25
N LEU A 71 -8.50 -7.73 7.43
CA LEU A 71 -7.80 -7.43 8.68
C LEU A 71 -6.36 -7.96 8.64
N ILE A 72 -6.18 -9.22 8.24
CA ILE A 72 -4.84 -9.84 8.12
C ILE A 72 -3.99 -9.07 7.11
N ILE A 73 -4.53 -8.78 5.92
CA ILE A 73 -3.83 -8.01 4.88
C ILE A 73 -3.48 -6.62 5.38
N GLY A 74 -4.40 -5.97 6.11
CA GLY A 74 -4.20 -4.65 6.68
C GLY A 74 -3.06 -4.60 7.70
N ILE A 75 -3.05 -5.54 8.65
CA ILE A 75 -1.96 -5.66 9.65
C ILE A 75 -0.64 -6.00 8.96
N LEU A 76 -0.64 -6.93 8.01
CA LEU A 76 0.57 -7.31 7.29
C LEU A 76 1.14 -6.12 6.51
N GLY A 77 0.30 -5.30 5.88
CA GLY A 77 0.70 -4.08 5.18
C GLY A 77 1.37 -3.06 6.10
N LEU A 78 0.86 -2.90 7.32
CA LEU A 78 1.47 -2.05 8.34
C LEU A 78 2.82 -2.59 8.83
N LEU A 79 2.92 -3.90 9.08
CA LEU A 79 4.19 -4.53 9.49
C LEU A 79 5.26 -4.40 8.40
N ILE A 80 4.89 -4.66 7.15
CA ILE A 80 5.78 -4.50 5.99
C ILE A 80 6.20 -3.03 5.85
N SER A 81 5.28 -2.08 6.00
CA SER A 81 5.58 -0.65 5.96
C SER A 81 6.58 -0.23 7.03
N GLY A 82 6.38 -0.68 8.28
CA GLY A 82 7.29 -0.41 9.38
C GLY A 82 8.67 -1.04 9.17
N ALA A 83 8.72 -2.31 8.78
CA ALA A 83 9.96 -3.01 8.48
C ALA A 83 10.71 -2.37 7.30
N ALA A 84 10.01 -2.05 6.20
CA ALA A 84 10.59 -1.37 5.05
C ALA A 84 11.17 0.00 5.43
N THR A 85 10.46 0.77 6.26
CA THR A 85 10.96 2.07 6.76
C THR A 85 12.25 1.89 7.56
N TRP A 86 12.32 0.87 8.42
CA TRP A 86 13.52 0.56 9.19
C TRP A 86 14.71 0.18 8.28
N PHE A 87 14.52 -0.79 7.38
CA PHE A 87 15.62 -1.34 6.57
C PHE A 87 16.02 -0.48 5.38
N LEU A 88 15.09 0.22 4.72
CA LEU A 88 15.39 0.95 3.47
C LEU A 88 15.71 2.43 3.67
N LEU A 89 15.13 3.06 4.70
CA LEU A 89 15.31 4.48 5.01
C LEU A 89 16.23 4.67 6.21
N ILE A 90 15.90 4.10 7.38
CA ILE A 90 16.62 4.40 8.63
C ILE A 90 18.00 3.74 8.67
N ALA A 91 18.10 2.44 8.35
CA ALA A 91 19.38 1.72 8.39
C ALA A 91 20.41 2.34 7.44
N GLY A 92 19.99 2.77 6.25
CA GLY A 92 20.88 3.44 5.29
C GLY A 92 21.21 4.91 5.63
N MET A 93 20.62 5.49 6.67
CA MET A 93 20.98 6.82 7.19
C MET A 93 21.87 6.74 8.46
N LEU A 94 21.95 5.56 9.08
CA LEU A 94 22.70 5.36 10.33
C LEU A 94 24.15 4.87 10.07
N GLU A 95 24.44 4.40 8.86
CA GLU A 95 25.78 4.15 8.32
C GLU A 95 26.38 5.42 7.71
#